data_AF-A0A2E7R2E8-F1
#
_entry.id   AF-A0A2E7R2E8-F1
#
_cell.length_a   1.000
_cell.length_b   1.000
_cell.length_c   1.000
_cell.angle_alpha   90.00
_cell.angle_beta   90.00
_cell.angle_gamma   90.00
#
_symmetry.space_group_name_H-M   'P 1'
#
loop_
_entity.id
_entity.type
_entity.pdbx_description
1 polymer ?
#
loop_
_entity_poly.entity_id
_entity_poly.type
_entity_poly.pdbx_seq_one_letter_code
_entity_poly.pdbx_strand_id
1 'polypeptide(L)'
;MNAHSYRTFLNRSSTGYVPQDRSQVQTRCLRLLSKYYLFLVCFALHSRPDLMVAWNFIGTKLIMKARRGSVSIESFKFDGSFHYTYQGCMMETREDNTLGKYWECLIEKDSPIKSYRGEFPARTKTRAYFFEDQWFNLLIPSEPIGKRKMIAYANISTPAYVQCHKELSSERLIWIDLDLDLIVLEDFFALVDDEDEFLEHIGLMNYPNWLVSKARIGLARAVELYESREFPFSDLS
;
A
#
# COMPACT_ATOMS: atom_id res chain seq x y z
N MET A 1 5.53 -59.26 51.75
CA MET A 1 6.33 -59.97 50.73
C MET A 1 6.69 -58.93 49.67
N ASN A 2 7.82 -58.25 49.85
CA ASN A 2 9.15 -58.51 49.24
C ASN A 2 9.23 -57.93 47.82
N ALA A 3 10.28 -57.27 47.33
CA ALA A 3 11.57 -56.86 47.88
C ALA A 3 12.34 -56.06 46.78
N HIS A 4 13.26 -55.19 47.22
CA HIS A 4 14.56 -54.82 46.61
C HIS A 4 14.58 -54.06 45.26
N SER A 5 15.26 -52.93 45.04
CA SER A 5 16.58 -52.38 45.41
C SER A 5 17.81 -52.88 44.61
N TYR A 6 18.62 -51.89 44.16
CA TYR A 6 20.02 -51.89 43.67
C TYR A 6 20.30 -52.27 42.20
N ARG A 7 20.80 -51.33 41.35
CA ARG A 7 22.20 -50.86 41.09
C ARG A 7 23.06 -51.94 40.38
N THR A 8 23.70 -51.67 39.23
CA THR A 8 25.16 -51.33 39.04
C THR A 8 25.41 -51.29 37.49
N PHE A 9 25.83 -50.18 36.85
CA PHE A 9 27.17 -49.58 36.59
C PHE A 9 28.02 -50.17 35.42
N LEU A 10 28.55 -49.23 34.61
CA LEU A 10 29.78 -49.20 33.77
C LEU A 10 29.78 -49.49 32.24
N ASN A 11 30.10 -48.41 31.52
CA ASN A 11 31.08 -48.24 30.43
C ASN A 11 30.99 -49.07 29.14
N ARG A 12 30.74 -48.39 28.01
CA ARG A 12 31.79 -47.94 27.04
C ARG A 12 31.17 -47.24 25.83
N SER A 13 31.64 -46.01 25.61
CA SER A 13 31.92 -45.37 24.31
C SER A 13 31.53 -46.13 23.04
N SER A 14 30.55 -45.59 22.31
CA SER A 14 30.61 -45.55 20.84
C SER A 14 29.91 -44.30 20.32
N THR A 15 30.63 -43.64 19.43
CA THR A 15 30.34 -42.43 18.67
C THR A 15 28.92 -42.39 18.09
N GLY A 16 28.19 -41.31 18.36
CA GLY A 16 26.91 -40.99 17.72
C GLY A 16 26.81 -39.49 17.50
N TYR A 17 27.08 -39.06 16.27
CA TYR A 17 26.88 -37.70 15.78
C TYR A 17 25.38 -37.35 15.84
N VAL A 18 25.00 -36.35 16.63
CA VAL A 18 23.65 -35.76 16.63
C VAL A 18 23.70 -34.53 15.71
N PRO A 19 22.98 -34.47 14.58
CA PRO A 19 22.91 -33.27 13.78
C PRO A 19 22.15 -32.19 14.55
N GLN A 20 22.83 -31.09 14.88
CA GLN A 20 22.16 -29.87 15.32
C GLN A 20 21.31 -29.30 14.19
N ASP A 21 20.16 -28.79 14.60
CA ASP A 21 19.11 -28.13 13.84
C ASP A 21 19.64 -27.14 12.78
N ARG A 22 19.33 -27.43 11.51
CA ARG A 22 19.75 -26.66 10.32
C ARG A 22 19.02 -25.32 10.16
N SER A 23 18.06 -24.99 11.02
CA SER A 23 17.28 -23.76 10.89
C SER A 23 17.98 -22.50 11.40
N GLN A 24 18.99 -22.61 12.28
CA GLN A 24 19.73 -21.45 12.80
C GLN A 24 21.00 -21.08 12.01
N VAL A 25 21.47 -21.95 11.10
CA VAL A 25 22.65 -21.66 10.25
C VAL A 25 22.27 -20.86 8.99
N GLN A 26 21.04 -21.00 8.47
CA GLN A 26 20.62 -20.30 7.26
C GLN A 26 20.49 -18.78 7.42
N THR A 27 20.09 -18.29 8.59
CA THR A 27 19.90 -16.84 8.83
C THR A 27 21.24 -16.10 9.04
N ARG A 28 22.30 -16.82 9.43
CA ARG A 28 23.66 -16.24 9.55
C ARG A 28 24.45 -16.29 8.24
N CYS A 29 24.17 -17.24 7.35
CA CYS A 29 24.79 -17.33 6.03
C CYS A 29 24.30 -16.24 5.05
N LEU A 30 23.03 -15.82 5.12
CA LEU A 30 22.49 -14.79 4.19
C LEU A 30 23.07 -13.38 4.43
N ARG A 31 23.49 -13.03 5.66
CA ARG A 31 24.15 -11.74 5.91
C ARG A 31 25.65 -11.75 5.55
N LEU A 32 26.30 -12.91 5.56
CA LEU A 32 27.70 -13.06 5.12
C LEU A 32 27.80 -13.15 3.59
N LEU A 33 26.84 -13.76 2.90
CA LEU A 33 26.85 -13.85 1.44
C LEU A 33 26.78 -12.48 0.75
N SER A 34 26.10 -11.47 1.31
CA SER A 34 26.06 -10.12 0.70
C SER A 34 27.42 -9.40 0.70
N LYS A 35 28.24 -9.61 1.74
CA LYS A 35 29.57 -8.97 1.84
C LYS A 35 30.62 -9.70 1.00
N TYR A 36 30.56 -11.04 0.91
CA TYR A 36 31.46 -11.81 0.06
C TYR A 36 31.12 -11.71 -1.44
N TYR A 37 29.85 -11.53 -1.79
CA TYR A 37 29.44 -11.31 -3.19
C TYR A 37 29.98 -9.97 -3.73
N LEU A 38 29.92 -8.91 -2.92
CA LEU A 38 30.48 -7.60 -3.30
C LEU A 38 32.02 -7.67 -3.42
N PHE A 39 32.69 -8.43 -2.55
CA PHE A 39 34.15 -8.56 -2.57
C PHE A 39 34.66 -9.41 -3.74
N LEU A 40 33.97 -10.51 -4.07
CA LEU A 40 34.30 -11.35 -5.25
C LEU A 40 34.02 -10.61 -6.57
N VAL A 41 32.97 -9.79 -6.62
CA VAL A 41 32.66 -8.94 -7.78
C VAL A 41 33.69 -7.82 -7.95
N CYS A 42 34.16 -7.18 -6.88
CA CYS A 42 35.22 -6.18 -6.96
C CYS A 42 36.57 -6.76 -7.39
N PHE A 43 36.89 -8.00 -7.00
CA PHE A 43 38.14 -8.66 -7.41
C PHE A 43 38.10 -9.10 -8.88
N ALA A 44 36.96 -9.60 -9.36
CA ALA A 44 36.78 -9.96 -10.78
C ALA A 44 36.80 -8.74 -11.72
N LEU A 45 36.34 -7.57 -11.26
CA LEU A 45 36.31 -6.32 -12.04
C LEU A 45 37.68 -5.62 -12.15
N HIS A 46 38.66 -5.96 -11.32
CA HIS A 46 40.01 -5.38 -11.42
C HIS A 46 40.84 -6.00 -12.57
N SER A 47 40.41 -7.14 -13.12
CA SER A 47 41.18 -7.91 -14.11
C SER A 47 40.66 -7.80 -15.55
N ARG A 48 39.54 -7.10 -15.78
CA ARG A 48 38.83 -7.08 -17.08
C ARG A 48 38.08 -5.75 -17.29
N PRO A 49 38.72 -4.70 -17.83
CA PRO A 49 38.08 -3.38 -18.06
C PRO A 49 36.95 -3.42 -19.11
N ASP A 50 36.84 -4.49 -19.90
CA ASP A 50 35.78 -4.75 -20.89
C ASP A 50 34.40 -5.06 -20.25
N LEU A 51 34.36 -5.54 -19.01
CA LEU A 51 33.10 -5.87 -18.30
C LEU A 51 32.49 -4.67 -17.55
N MET A 52 33.21 -3.56 -17.42
CA MET A 52 32.77 -2.38 -16.66
C MET A 52 31.62 -1.62 -17.36
N VAL A 53 31.58 -1.66 -18.69
CA VAL A 53 30.54 -0.99 -19.50
C VAL A 53 29.21 -1.77 -19.47
N ALA A 54 29.26 -3.11 -19.41
CA ALA A 54 28.08 -3.94 -19.32
C ALA A 54 27.39 -3.84 -17.94
N TRP A 55 28.13 -3.64 -16.86
CA TRP A 55 27.56 -3.48 -15.51
C TRP A 55 26.85 -2.13 -15.31
N ASN A 56 27.34 -1.05 -15.92
CA ASN A 56 26.66 0.25 -15.85
C ASN A 56 25.30 0.28 -16.57
N PHE A 57 25.05 -0.66 -17.48
CA PHE A 57 23.75 -0.78 -18.16
C PHE A 57 22.83 -1.82 -17.49
N ILE A 58 23.39 -2.92 -16.97
CA ILE A 58 22.60 -4.00 -16.37
C ILE A 58 22.36 -3.76 -14.87
N GLY A 59 23.37 -3.31 -14.12
CA GLY A 59 23.25 -2.99 -12.70
C GLY A 59 22.31 -1.81 -12.44
N THR A 60 22.35 -0.79 -13.29
CA THR A 60 21.45 0.38 -13.19
C THR A 60 20.02 0.03 -13.58
N LYS A 61 19.79 -0.82 -14.60
CA LYS A 61 18.44 -1.32 -14.93
C LYS A 61 17.87 -2.30 -13.91
N LEU A 62 18.71 -3.08 -13.23
CA LEU A 62 18.25 -4.05 -12.22
C LEU A 62 18.06 -3.42 -10.83
N ILE A 63 18.72 -2.30 -10.54
CA ILE A 63 18.54 -1.52 -9.29
C ILE A 63 17.46 -0.42 -9.45
N MET A 64 17.15 0.02 -10.67
CA MET A 64 16.01 0.92 -10.94
C MET A 64 14.65 0.19 -11.07
N LYS A 65 14.64 -1.14 -11.11
CA LYS A 65 13.42 -1.93 -11.07
C LYS A 65 13.06 -2.18 -9.59
N ALA A 66 11.99 -1.52 -9.13
CA ALA A 66 11.38 -1.63 -7.79
C ALA A 66 11.95 -0.78 -6.63
N ARG A 67 12.15 0.53 -6.84
CA ARG A 67 11.94 1.48 -5.73
C ARG A 67 10.47 1.85 -5.68
N ARG A 68 9.72 1.04 -4.94
CA ARG A 68 8.48 1.46 -4.27
C ARG A 68 8.78 2.75 -3.50
N GLY A 69 8.24 3.89 -3.95
CA GLY A 69 8.47 5.18 -3.32
C GLY A 69 7.58 5.32 -2.09
N SER A 70 8.15 5.66 -0.93
CA SER A 70 7.32 6.08 0.20
C SER A 70 6.62 7.39 -0.18
N VAL A 71 5.30 7.44 -0.01
CA VAL A 71 4.47 8.62 -0.30
C VAL A 71 3.67 8.99 0.94
N SER A 72 3.63 10.29 1.25
CA SER A 72 2.66 10.87 2.18
C SER A 72 1.35 11.08 1.45
N ILE A 73 0.28 10.41 1.85
CA ILE A 73 -1.06 10.60 1.29
C ILE A 73 -1.83 11.51 2.23
N GLU A 74 -2.41 12.58 1.68
CA GLU A 74 -2.99 13.67 2.45
C GLU A 74 -4.33 14.09 1.86
N SER A 75 -5.34 14.15 2.72
CA SER A 75 -6.69 14.60 2.40
C SER A 75 -7.01 15.85 3.21
N PHE A 76 -7.71 16.78 2.56
CA PHE A 76 -8.25 17.99 3.15
C PHE A 76 -9.74 18.09 2.85
N LYS A 77 -10.48 18.90 3.62
CA LYS A 77 -11.82 19.35 3.23
C LYS A 77 -11.71 20.58 2.34
N PHE A 78 -12.79 20.95 1.66
CA PHE A 78 -12.78 22.05 0.70
C PHE A 78 -12.38 23.41 1.30
N ASP A 79 -12.69 23.64 2.58
CA ASP A 79 -12.28 24.84 3.32
C ASP A 79 -10.78 24.86 3.69
N GLY A 80 -10.03 23.82 3.31
CA GLY A 80 -8.60 23.66 3.56
C GLY A 80 -8.28 23.03 4.92
N SER A 81 -9.29 22.66 5.71
CA SER A 81 -9.09 21.97 6.98
C SER A 81 -8.53 20.57 6.78
N PHE A 82 -7.69 20.14 7.72
CA PHE A 82 -7.04 18.82 7.70
C PHE A 82 -8.08 17.70 7.85
N HIS A 83 -8.04 16.70 6.96
CA HIS A 83 -8.92 15.52 7.02
C HIS A 83 -8.16 14.26 7.46
N TYR A 84 -7.22 13.80 6.63
CA TYR A 84 -6.40 12.61 6.89
C TYR A 84 -4.96 12.78 6.42
N THR A 85 -4.01 12.14 7.11
CA THR A 85 -2.68 11.85 6.56
C THR A 85 -2.23 10.45 6.95
N TYR A 86 -1.62 9.74 6.01
CA TYR A 86 -1.08 8.40 6.20
C TYR A 86 0.06 8.12 5.21
N GLN A 87 0.89 7.14 5.54
CA GLN A 87 1.98 6.72 4.66
C GLN A 87 1.52 5.58 3.76
N GLY A 88 1.84 5.72 2.48
CA GLY A 88 1.66 4.70 1.47
C GLY A 88 2.97 4.34 0.79
N CYS A 89 2.93 3.24 0.08
CA CYS A 89 3.93 2.90 -0.91
C CYS A 89 3.33 3.18 -2.29
N MET A 90 3.77 4.26 -2.94
CA MET A 90 3.42 4.52 -4.33
C MET A 90 4.12 3.47 -5.19
N MET A 91 3.32 2.81 -6.01
CA MET A 91 3.80 1.85 -6.98
C MET A 91 4.35 2.61 -8.19
N GLU A 92 3.95 2.26 -9.40
CA GLU A 92 4.27 3.03 -10.60
C GLU A 92 3.08 3.91 -10.96
N THR A 93 3.36 5.12 -11.47
CA THR A 93 2.34 5.93 -12.14
C THR A 93 1.89 5.20 -13.40
N ARG A 94 0.59 5.07 -13.59
CA ARG A 94 -0.01 4.36 -14.73
C ARG A 94 -0.99 5.26 -15.45
N GLU A 95 -1.36 4.85 -16.66
CA GLU A 95 -2.33 5.52 -17.50
C GLU A 95 -3.34 4.47 -17.99
N ASP A 96 -4.61 4.81 -17.88
CA ASP A 96 -5.73 4.07 -18.45
C ASP A 96 -6.35 4.89 -19.58
N ASN A 97 -6.77 4.23 -20.66
CA ASN A 97 -7.30 4.92 -21.83
C ASN A 97 -8.59 5.70 -21.55
N THR A 98 -9.33 5.31 -20.50
CA THR A 98 -10.62 5.89 -20.14
C THR A 98 -10.50 6.78 -18.90
N LEU A 99 -9.72 6.37 -17.90
CA LEU A 99 -9.58 7.08 -16.63
C LEU A 99 -8.42 8.07 -16.59
N GLY A 100 -7.54 8.03 -17.59
CA GLY A 100 -6.35 8.87 -17.65
C GLY A 100 -5.27 8.38 -16.68
N LYS A 101 -4.41 9.31 -16.26
CA LYS A 101 -3.30 9.01 -15.36
C LYS A 101 -3.77 8.77 -13.92
N TYR A 102 -3.16 7.80 -13.26
CA TYR A 102 -3.43 7.47 -11.87
C TYR A 102 -2.20 6.96 -11.12
N TRP A 103 -2.30 7.01 -9.79
CA TRP A 103 -1.33 6.49 -8.84
C TRP A 103 -1.95 5.35 -8.05
N GLU A 104 -1.37 4.15 -8.21
CA GLU A 104 -1.66 3.02 -7.34
C GLU A 104 -0.77 3.09 -6.09
N CYS A 105 -1.39 3.10 -4.92
CA CYS A 105 -0.71 3.11 -3.64
C CYS A 105 -1.08 1.88 -2.82
N LEU A 106 -0.11 1.36 -2.07
CA LEU A 106 -0.31 0.28 -1.12
C LEU A 106 -0.15 0.82 0.30
N ILE A 107 -1.20 0.67 1.11
CA ILE A 107 -1.22 1.04 2.52
C ILE A 107 -1.11 -0.26 3.31
N GLU A 108 -0.08 -0.39 4.15
CA GLU A 108 0.15 -1.61 4.92
C GLU A 108 -0.73 -1.63 6.17
N LYS A 109 -1.15 -2.84 6.57
CA LYS A 109 -1.86 -3.04 7.85
C LYS A 109 -1.01 -2.50 9.00
N ASP A 110 -1.68 -1.94 10.00
CA ASP A 110 -1.09 -1.33 11.19
C ASP A 110 -0.27 -0.03 10.92
N SER A 111 -0.20 0.46 9.68
CA SER A 111 0.40 1.77 9.42
C SER A 111 -0.41 2.88 10.11
N PRO A 112 0.24 3.89 10.70
CA PRO A 112 -0.47 4.96 11.40
C PRO A 112 -1.26 5.83 10.40
N ILE A 113 -2.54 6.05 10.72
CA ILE A 113 -3.41 7.01 10.07
C ILE A 113 -3.70 8.11 11.08
N LYS A 114 -3.39 9.35 10.72
CA LYS A 114 -3.80 10.52 11.48
C LYS A 114 -5.04 11.12 10.83
N SER A 115 -6.04 11.40 11.63
CA SER A 115 -7.29 12.02 11.20
C SER A 115 -7.63 13.23 12.04
N TYR A 116 -8.60 14.03 11.59
CA TYR A 116 -9.19 15.10 12.38
C TYR A 116 -9.81 14.61 13.72
N ARG A 117 -10.14 13.31 13.84
CA ARG A 117 -10.68 12.68 15.06
C ARG A 117 -9.62 11.99 15.93
N GLY A 118 -8.34 12.06 15.56
CA GLY A 118 -7.23 11.41 16.25
C GLY A 118 -6.51 10.37 15.40
N GLU A 119 -5.58 9.67 16.03
CA GLU A 119 -4.70 8.70 15.36
C GLU A 119 -5.16 7.26 15.60
N PHE A 120 -5.13 6.45 14.55
CA PHE A 120 -5.49 5.03 14.60
C PHE A 120 -4.72 4.23 13.55
N PRO A 121 -4.53 2.91 13.74
CA PRO A 121 -3.85 2.08 12.75
C PRO A 121 -4.78 1.73 11.58
N ALA A 122 -4.20 1.60 10.38
CA ALA A 122 -4.86 1.00 9.23
C ALA A 122 -5.30 -0.43 9.57
N ARG A 123 -6.60 -0.72 9.46
CA ARG A 123 -7.18 -2.01 9.91
C ARG A 123 -6.73 -3.19 9.05
N THR A 124 -6.42 -2.93 7.79
CA THR A 124 -6.07 -3.93 6.79
C THR A 124 -5.13 -3.34 5.76
N LYS A 125 -4.45 -4.22 5.03
CA LYS A 125 -3.69 -3.83 3.85
C LYS A 125 -4.68 -3.33 2.80
N THR A 126 -4.46 -2.14 2.28
CA THR A 126 -5.41 -1.49 1.37
C THR A 126 -4.70 -1.09 0.09
N ARG A 127 -5.27 -1.47 -1.05
CA ARG A 127 -4.87 -0.94 -2.35
C ARG A 127 -5.70 0.32 -2.61
N ALA A 128 -5.04 1.42 -2.94
CA ALA A 128 -5.69 2.69 -3.19
C ALA A 128 -5.34 3.20 -4.60
N TYR A 129 -6.33 3.74 -5.29
CA TYR A 129 -6.20 4.35 -6.61
C TYR A 129 -6.60 5.82 -6.53
N PHE A 130 -5.68 6.69 -6.95
CA PHE A 130 -5.86 8.13 -7.01
C PHE A 130 -5.68 8.60 -8.44
N PHE A 131 -6.56 9.45 -8.94
CA PHE A 131 -6.61 9.80 -10.36
C PHE A 131 -6.31 11.29 -10.58
N GLU A 132 -5.59 11.62 -11.64
CA GLU A 132 -5.26 13.01 -12.00
C GLU A 132 -6.45 13.75 -12.63
N ASP A 133 -7.41 13.01 -13.20
CA ASP A 133 -8.56 13.56 -13.94
C ASP A 133 -9.94 13.04 -13.49
N GLN A 134 -10.00 12.09 -12.55
CA GLN A 134 -11.27 11.58 -12.02
C GLN A 134 -11.66 12.25 -10.71
N TRP A 135 -12.97 12.38 -10.51
CA TRP A 135 -13.57 13.02 -9.33
C TRP A 135 -13.90 12.02 -8.23
N PHE A 136 -13.07 10.99 -8.10
CA PHE A 136 -13.13 10.03 -7.02
C PHE A 136 -11.76 9.37 -6.83
N ASN A 137 -11.53 8.81 -5.64
CA ASN A 137 -10.43 7.89 -5.35
C ASN A 137 -11.01 6.57 -4.86
N LEU A 138 -10.40 5.43 -5.19
CA LEU A 138 -10.91 4.11 -4.77
C LEU A 138 -9.97 3.44 -3.77
N LEU A 139 -10.50 2.99 -2.64
CA LEU A 139 -9.81 2.15 -1.66
C LEU A 139 -10.41 0.75 -1.66
N ILE A 140 -9.56 -0.26 -1.83
CA ILE A 140 -9.91 -1.68 -1.79
C ILE A 140 -9.14 -2.34 -0.64
N PRO A 141 -9.77 -2.52 0.52
CA PRO A 141 -9.17 -3.29 1.60
C PRO A 141 -8.97 -4.76 1.20
N SER A 142 -7.92 -5.42 1.71
CA SER A 142 -7.64 -6.84 1.40
C SER A 142 -8.54 -7.83 2.15
N GLU A 143 -9.31 -7.35 3.12
CA GLU A 143 -10.32 -8.11 3.86
C GLU A 143 -11.50 -7.17 4.17
N PRO A 144 -12.76 -7.66 4.21
CA PRO A 144 -13.91 -6.81 4.49
C PRO A 144 -13.78 -6.07 5.83
N ILE A 145 -14.13 -4.78 5.85
CA ILE A 145 -13.96 -3.93 7.04
C ILE A 145 -15.27 -3.42 7.63
N GLY A 146 -15.25 -3.19 8.94
CA GLY A 146 -16.38 -2.61 9.68
C GLY A 146 -17.56 -3.57 9.83
N LYS A 147 -18.63 -3.09 10.48
CA LYS A 147 -19.83 -3.90 10.75
C LYS A 147 -20.61 -4.25 9.48
N ARG A 148 -20.57 -3.36 8.48
CA ARG A 148 -21.22 -3.54 7.18
C ARG A 148 -20.42 -4.47 6.24
N LYS A 149 -19.21 -4.90 6.62
CA LYS A 149 -18.30 -5.72 5.79
C LYS A 149 -18.03 -5.09 4.41
N MET A 150 -17.54 -3.85 4.43
CA MET A 150 -17.19 -3.12 3.22
C MET A 150 -15.96 -3.73 2.54
N ILE A 151 -16.03 -3.94 1.23
CA ILE A 151 -14.96 -4.49 0.38
C ILE A 151 -14.37 -3.46 -0.59
N ALA A 152 -15.05 -2.36 -0.83
CA ALA A 152 -14.52 -1.23 -1.59
C ALA A 152 -15.18 0.08 -1.17
N TYR A 153 -14.44 1.18 -1.31
CA TYR A 153 -14.86 2.51 -0.91
C TYR A 153 -14.34 3.55 -1.90
N ALA A 154 -15.24 4.16 -2.67
CA ALA A 154 -14.88 5.28 -3.53
C ALA A 154 -15.21 6.59 -2.82
N ASN A 155 -14.18 7.37 -2.50
CA ASN A 155 -14.36 8.73 -1.98
C ASN A 155 -14.61 9.64 -3.17
N ILE A 156 -15.72 10.37 -3.18
CA ILE A 156 -15.90 11.44 -4.16
C ILE A 156 -15.02 12.60 -3.73
N SER A 157 -14.11 12.97 -4.64
CA SER A 157 -13.01 13.87 -4.32
C SER A 157 -12.69 14.78 -5.49
N THR A 158 -11.89 15.81 -5.25
CA THR A 158 -11.17 16.43 -6.37
C THR A 158 -10.18 15.44 -6.98
N PRO A 159 -9.76 15.65 -8.23
CA PRO A 159 -8.62 14.93 -8.76
C PRO A 159 -7.37 15.12 -7.89
N ALA A 160 -6.60 14.05 -7.75
CA ALA A 160 -5.40 14.04 -6.94
C ALA A 160 -4.21 14.64 -7.70
N TYR A 161 -3.23 15.14 -6.96
CA TYR A 161 -1.96 15.56 -7.55
C TYR A 161 -0.79 15.18 -6.65
N VAL A 162 0.38 15.03 -7.27
CA VAL A 162 1.62 14.70 -6.57
C VAL A 162 2.55 15.90 -6.52
N GLN A 163 3.05 16.23 -5.32
CA GLN A 163 4.05 17.25 -5.07
C GLN A 163 5.34 16.62 -4.52
N CYS A 164 6.48 16.90 -5.15
CA CYS A 164 7.77 16.41 -4.66
C CYS A 164 8.37 17.39 -3.63
N HIS A 165 8.69 16.90 -2.42
CA HIS A 165 9.47 17.68 -1.47
C HIS A 165 10.96 17.58 -1.81
N LYS A 166 11.52 18.63 -2.43
CA LYS A 166 12.93 18.66 -2.90
C LYS A 166 13.95 18.28 -1.82
N GLU A 167 13.67 18.56 -0.56
CA GLU A 167 14.61 18.31 0.55
C GLU A 167 14.43 16.95 1.24
N LEU A 168 13.24 16.33 1.17
CA LEU A 168 12.91 15.11 1.92
C LEU A 168 12.94 13.86 1.05
N SER A 169 13.09 14.01 -0.27
CA SER A 169 13.01 12.91 -1.26
C SER A 169 11.73 12.06 -1.10
N SER A 170 10.67 12.64 -0.55
CA SER A 170 9.35 12.03 -0.38
C SER A 170 8.32 12.78 -1.21
N GLU A 171 7.43 12.01 -1.82
CA GLU A 171 6.31 12.52 -2.59
C GLU A 171 5.11 12.72 -1.65
N ARG A 172 4.32 13.77 -1.93
CA ARG A 172 3.03 14.03 -1.27
C ARG A 172 1.94 13.86 -2.31
N LEU A 173 1.05 12.90 -2.11
CA LEU A 173 -0.17 12.75 -2.89
C LEU A 173 -1.30 13.46 -2.14
N ILE A 174 -1.89 14.46 -2.76
CA ILE A 174 -2.86 15.36 -2.14
C ILE A 174 -4.17 15.33 -2.90
N TRP A 175 -5.28 15.31 -2.17
CA TRP A 175 -6.65 15.39 -2.70
C TRP A 175 -7.58 16.08 -1.71
N ILE A 176 -8.74 16.54 -2.19
CA ILE A 176 -9.79 17.16 -1.37
C ILE A 176 -10.99 16.23 -1.34
N ASP A 177 -11.45 15.90 -0.14
CA ASP A 177 -12.65 15.14 0.13
C ASP A 177 -13.89 16.01 -0.06
N LEU A 178 -14.92 15.47 -0.72
CA LEU A 178 -16.17 16.17 -1.03
C LEU A 178 -17.38 15.55 -0.31
N ASP A 179 -17.15 14.82 0.78
CA ASP A 179 -18.18 14.34 1.73
C ASP A 179 -19.28 13.48 1.11
N LEU A 180 -18.99 12.78 0.02
CA LEU A 180 -19.92 11.90 -0.67
C LEU A 180 -19.19 10.63 -1.06
N ASP A 181 -19.82 9.49 -0.87
CA ASP A 181 -19.14 8.21 -1.03
C ASP A 181 -19.97 7.15 -1.73
N LEU A 182 -19.29 6.24 -2.41
CA LEU A 182 -19.85 4.96 -2.84
C LEU A 182 -19.18 3.82 -2.04
N ILE A 183 -19.98 3.08 -1.29
CA ILE A 183 -19.56 1.91 -0.52
C ILE A 183 -20.04 0.64 -1.21
N VAL A 184 -19.15 -0.34 -1.36
CA VAL A 184 -19.50 -1.69 -1.82
C VAL A 184 -19.31 -2.69 -0.68
N LEU A 185 -20.33 -3.50 -0.41
CA LEU A 185 -20.36 -4.51 0.65
C LEU A 185 -19.97 -5.90 0.13
N GLU A 186 -19.64 -6.82 1.05
CA GLU A 186 -19.23 -8.21 0.75
C GLU A 186 -20.27 -9.01 -0.06
N ASP A 187 -21.56 -8.65 0.03
CA ASP A 187 -22.64 -9.23 -0.77
C ASP A 187 -22.82 -8.56 -2.15
N PHE A 188 -21.89 -7.68 -2.54
CA PHE A 188 -21.93 -6.84 -3.74
C PHE A 188 -23.11 -5.88 -3.78
N PHE A 189 -23.72 -5.56 -2.63
CA PHE A 189 -24.60 -4.41 -2.55
C PHE A 189 -23.77 -3.13 -2.53
N ALA A 190 -24.12 -2.17 -3.39
CA ALA A 190 -23.52 -0.84 -3.41
C ALA A 190 -24.50 0.20 -2.89
N LEU A 191 -24.02 1.13 -2.05
CA LEU A 191 -24.81 2.24 -1.53
C LEU A 191 -24.03 3.55 -1.62
N VAL A 192 -24.77 4.63 -1.83
CA VAL A 192 -24.27 5.99 -1.62
C VAL A 192 -24.35 6.29 -0.13
N ASP A 193 -23.25 6.71 0.48
CA ASP A 193 -23.17 7.11 1.90
C ASP A 193 -22.88 8.63 1.99
N ASP A 194 -23.18 9.20 3.15
CA ASP A 194 -22.88 10.58 3.55
C ASP A 194 -23.52 11.70 2.68
N GLU A 195 -24.64 11.42 1.98
CA GLU A 195 -25.36 12.44 1.20
C GLU A 195 -25.89 13.60 2.06
N ASP A 196 -26.20 13.36 3.34
CA ASP A 196 -26.57 14.40 4.30
C ASP A 196 -25.38 15.28 4.70
N GLU A 197 -24.20 14.70 4.98
CA GLU A 197 -22.97 15.45 5.25
C GLU A 197 -22.58 16.30 4.02
N PHE A 198 -22.66 15.75 2.81
CA PHE A 198 -22.45 16.50 1.57
C PHE A 198 -23.37 17.72 1.46
N LEU A 199 -24.67 17.54 1.71
CA LEU A 199 -25.65 18.63 1.63
C LEU A 199 -25.41 19.71 2.68
N GLU A 200 -25.01 19.33 3.90
CA GLU A 200 -24.64 20.26 4.95
C GLU A 200 -23.37 21.05 4.58
N HIS A 201 -22.32 20.37 4.13
CA HIS A 201 -21.04 20.98 3.79
C HIS A 201 -21.10 21.89 2.56
N ILE A 202 -22.03 21.65 1.62
CA ILE A 202 -22.32 22.61 0.54
C ILE A 202 -22.58 24.01 1.10
N GLY A 203 -23.37 24.11 2.17
CA GLY A 203 -23.68 25.37 2.83
C GLY A 203 -22.53 25.86 3.71
N LEU A 204 -22.01 25.00 4.59
CA LEU A 204 -21.01 25.40 5.60
C LEU A 204 -19.67 25.82 4.97
N MET A 205 -19.23 25.13 3.92
CA MET A 205 -17.95 25.36 3.25
C MET A 205 -18.10 26.15 1.95
N ASN A 206 -19.31 26.61 1.62
CA ASN A 206 -19.62 27.39 0.41
C ASN A 206 -19.19 26.69 -0.89
N TYR A 207 -19.64 25.44 -1.10
CA TYR A 207 -19.31 24.72 -2.33
C TYR A 207 -19.90 25.48 -3.52
N PRO A 208 -19.09 25.89 -4.51
CA PRO A 208 -19.63 26.51 -5.70
C PRO A 208 -20.41 25.46 -6.52
N ASN A 209 -21.46 25.88 -7.22
CA ASN A 209 -22.34 24.98 -7.99
C ASN A 209 -21.59 24.06 -8.96
N TRP A 210 -20.48 24.53 -9.53
CA TRP A 210 -19.65 23.72 -10.42
C TRP A 210 -18.97 22.55 -9.69
N LEU A 211 -18.58 22.74 -8.42
CA LEU A 211 -17.97 21.70 -7.59
C LEU A 211 -19.01 20.64 -7.22
N VAL A 212 -20.21 21.09 -6.81
CA VAL A 212 -21.35 20.20 -6.54
C VAL A 212 -21.68 19.35 -7.77
N SER A 213 -21.68 19.97 -8.95
CA SER A 213 -21.90 19.27 -10.22
C SER A 213 -20.81 18.24 -10.49
N LYS A 214 -19.54 18.59 -10.24
CA LYS A 214 -18.40 17.69 -10.42
C LYS A 214 -18.41 16.51 -9.45
N ALA A 215 -18.76 16.73 -8.18
CA ALA A 215 -18.94 15.65 -7.21
C ALA A 215 -20.02 14.65 -7.66
N ARG A 216 -21.18 15.14 -8.10
CA ARG A 216 -22.26 14.26 -8.59
C ARG A 216 -21.88 13.50 -9.87
N ILE A 217 -21.12 14.12 -10.77
CA ILE A 217 -20.56 13.45 -11.96
C ILE A 217 -19.55 12.37 -11.54
N GLY A 218 -18.67 12.68 -10.57
CA GLY A 218 -17.73 11.71 -10.01
C GLY A 218 -18.42 10.49 -9.42
N LEU A 219 -19.49 10.71 -8.64
CA LEU A 219 -20.32 9.64 -8.10
C LEU A 219 -20.95 8.79 -9.21
N ALA A 220 -21.61 9.43 -10.17
CA ALA A 220 -22.24 8.72 -11.29
C ALA A 220 -21.21 7.89 -12.06
N ARG A 221 -19.99 8.41 -12.26
CA ARG A 221 -18.91 7.69 -12.93
C ARG A 221 -18.41 6.49 -12.11
N ALA A 222 -18.25 6.63 -10.80
CA ALA A 222 -17.86 5.52 -9.93
C ALA A 222 -18.91 4.40 -9.94
N VAL A 223 -20.20 4.76 -9.90
CA VAL A 223 -21.31 3.82 -10.03
C VAL A 223 -21.28 3.10 -11.37
N GLU A 224 -21.15 3.83 -12.48
CA GLU A 224 -21.08 3.25 -13.83
C GLU A 224 -19.94 2.23 -13.97
N LEU A 225 -18.74 2.57 -13.50
CA LEU A 225 -17.58 1.68 -13.52
C LEU A 225 -17.79 0.43 -12.67
N TYR A 226 -18.40 0.58 -11.50
CA TYR A 226 -18.74 -0.53 -10.62
C TYR A 226 -19.76 -1.48 -11.26
N GLU A 227 -20.88 -0.94 -11.76
CA GLU A 227 -21.95 -1.71 -12.39
C GLU A 227 -21.46 -2.43 -13.64
N SER A 228 -20.58 -1.79 -14.41
CA SER A 228 -19.99 -2.35 -15.63
C SER A 228 -18.82 -3.30 -15.36
N ARG A 229 -18.41 -3.46 -14.09
CA ARG A 229 -17.24 -4.28 -13.67
C ARG A 229 -15.95 -3.88 -14.39
N GLU A 230 -15.80 -2.60 -14.66
CA GLU A 230 -14.62 -2.03 -15.29
C GLU A 230 -13.56 -1.68 -14.24
N PHE A 231 -12.31 -1.51 -14.68
CA PHE A 231 -11.26 -0.94 -13.83
C PHE A 231 -11.73 0.43 -13.29
N PRO A 232 -11.53 0.75 -12.00
CA PRO A 232 -10.73 0.02 -11.01
C PRO A 232 -11.52 -1.02 -10.17
N PHE A 233 -12.78 -1.31 -10.51
CA PHE A 233 -13.65 -2.26 -9.80
C PHE A 233 -13.61 -3.70 -10.34
N SER A 234 -12.92 -3.94 -11.46
CA SER A 234 -12.85 -5.24 -12.15
C SER A 234 -12.38 -6.41 -11.28
N ASP A 235 -11.57 -6.13 -10.26
CA ASP A 235 -10.95 -7.14 -9.40
C ASP A 235 -11.75 -7.40 -8.10
N LEU A 236 -12.92 -6.77 -7.94
CA LEU A 236 -13.86 -7.08 -6.85
C LEU A 236 -14.58 -8.39 -7.16
N SER A 237 -13.87 -9.51 -6.98
CA SER A 237 -14.35 -10.88 -7.20
C SER A 237 -14.64 -11.61 -5.89
#